data_AF-A0A068B039-F1
#
_entry.id   AF-A0A068B039-F1
#
_cell.length_a   1.000
_cell.length_b   1.000
_cell.length_c   1.000
_cell.angle_alpha   90.00
_cell.angle_beta   90.00
_cell.angle_gamma   90.00
#
_symmetry.space_group_name_H-M   'P 1'
#
loop_
_entity.id
_entity.type
_entity.pdbx_description
1 polymer ?
#
loop_
_entity_poly.entity_id
_entity_poly.type
_entity_poly.pdbx_seq_one_letter_code
_entity_poly.pdbx_strand_id
1 'polypeptide(L)'
;VTQCDVGKALANLKLPGVGSLSQSTICRFESLTLSHNNMIALKPVLEAWLKEAEQQAAELAKRPDIYGDSADKKRKRTSITDAEKRSLEAYFAVQPRPSSEKIAQIAEKLYLKKN
;
A
#
# COMPACT_ATOMS: atom_id res chain seq x y z
N VAL A 1 6.83 -2.83 -1.61
CA VAL A 1 6.30 -2.78 -0.23
C VAL A 1 5.94 -1.33 0.10
N THR A 2 4.87 -1.04 0.83
CA THR A 2 4.55 0.35 1.24
C THR A 2 5.05 0.63 2.65
N GLN A 3 5.30 1.90 3.01
CA GLN A 3 5.69 2.30 4.38
C GLN A 3 4.68 1.80 5.45
N CYS A 4 3.39 1.76 5.11
CA CYS A 4 2.37 1.18 5.99
C CYS A 4 2.52 -0.35 6.13
N ASP A 5 2.85 -1.05 5.04
CA ASP A 5 3.13 -2.49 5.07
C ASP A 5 4.36 -2.79 5.93
N VAL A 6 5.43 -1.98 5.82
CA VAL A 6 6.64 -2.09 6.66
C VAL A 6 6.26 -1.95 8.14
N GLY A 7 5.57 -0.87 8.50
CA GLY A 7 5.18 -0.60 9.89
C GLY A 7 4.32 -1.71 10.51
N LYS A 8 3.44 -2.35 9.73
CA LYS A 8 2.67 -3.52 10.16
C LYS A 8 3.52 -4.78 10.28
N ALA A 9 4.41 -5.02 9.32
CA ALA A 9 5.27 -6.20 9.29
C ALA A 9 6.24 -6.25 10.49
N LEU A 10 6.66 -5.10 11.02
CA LEU A 10 7.50 -5.03 12.22
C LEU A 10 6.88 -5.73 13.44
N ALA A 11 5.55 -5.68 13.60
CA ALA A 11 4.87 -6.38 14.69
C ALA A 11 5.02 -7.91 14.59
N ASN A 12 5.26 -8.44 13.37
CA ASN A 12 5.38 -9.86 13.12
C ASN A 12 6.78 -10.41 13.44
N LEU A 13 7.79 -9.54 13.57
CA LEU A 13 9.18 -9.93 13.90
C LEU A 13 9.34 -10.39 15.36
N LYS A 14 8.29 -10.24 16.19
CA LYS A 14 8.27 -10.63 17.62
C LYS A 14 9.49 -10.12 18.42
N LEU A 15 10.04 -8.97 18.03
CA LEU A 15 11.14 -8.34 18.76
C LEU A 15 10.61 -7.78 20.09
N PRO A 16 11.29 -8.02 21.23
CA PRO A 16 10.83 -7.53 22.53
C PRO A 16 10.66 -6.01 22.54
N GLY A 17 9.49 -5.52 22.93
CA GLY A 17 9.20 -4.09 23.02
C GLY A 17 8.97 -3.38 21.68
N VAL A 18 8.97 -4.10 20.55
CA VAL A 18 8.71 -3.55 19.22
C VAL A 18 7.30 -3.91 18.78
N GLY A 19 6.41 -2.92 18.75
CA GLY A 19 5.06 -3.04 18.20
C GLY A 19 4.97 -2.67 16.72
N SER A 20 3.75 -2.52 16.22
CA SER A 20 3.54 -1.93 14.89
C SER A 20 3.93 -0.45 14.89
N LEU A 21 4.55 -0.01 13.80
CA LEU A 21 4.86 1.39 13.57
C LEU A 21 3.87 2.01 12.58
N SER A 22 3.61 3.30 12.71
CA SER A 22 2.75 4.03 11.77
C SER A 22 3.48 4.33 10.46
N GLN A 23 2.73 4.54 9.37
CA GLN A 23 3.31 4.99 8.10
C GLN A 23 4.08 6.32 8.27
N SER A 24 3.56 7.24 9.07
CA SER A 24 4.23 8.51 9.37
C SER A 24 5.58 8.29 10.06
N THR A 25 5.67 7.33 10.99
CA THR A 25 6.93 6.98 11.67
C THR A 25 7.98 6.48 10.67
N ILE A 26 7.60 5.57 9.77
CA ILE A 26 8.50 5.03 8.73
C ILE A 26 8.93 6.15 7.77
N CYS A 27 8.00 6.98 7.31
CA CYS A 27 8.30 8.12 6.44
C CYS A 27 9.28 9.12 7.09
N ARG A 28 9.13 9.40 8.38
CA ARG A 28 10.02 10.30 9.12
C ARG A 28 11.42 9.70 9.32
N PHE A 29 11.50 8.38 9.51
CA PHE A 29 12.78 7.68 9.55
C PHE A 29 13.52 7.80 8.20
N GLU A 30 12.85 7.50 7.09
CA GLU A 30 13.42 7.58 5.73
C GLU A 30 13.86 9.01 5.34
N SER A 31 13.07 10.01 5.72
CA SER A 31 13.37 11.43 5.45
C SER A 31 14.35 12.07 6.43
N LEU A 32 14.89 11.30 7.37
CA LEU A 32 15.82 11.76 8.40
C LEU A 32 15.24 12.85 9.33
N THR A 33 13.93 12.84 9.60
CA THR A 33 13.21 13.88 10.37
C THR A 33 12.78 13.45 11.78
N LEU A 34 13.31 12.35 12.29
CA LEU A 34 13.24 11.96 13.71
C LEU A 34 14.43 12.51 14.51
N SER A 35 14.29 12.55 15.84
CA SER A 35 15.41 12.88 16.72
C SER A 35 16.53 11.84 16.59
N HIS A 36 17.77 12.23 16.91
CA HIS A 36 18.93 11.35 16.87
C HIS A 36 18.69 10.04 17.66
N ASN A 37 18.19 10.15 18.89
CA ASN A 37 17.92 8.97 19.72
C ASN A 37 16.86 8.03 19.09
N ASN A 38 15.82 8.59 18.48
CA ASN A 38 14.80 7.78 17.79
C ASN A 38 15.36 7.11 16.54
N MET A 39 16.27 7.77 15.80
CA MET A 39 16.95 7.15 14.67
C MET A 39 17.79 5.96 15.11
N ILE A 40 18.62 6.15 16.15
CA ILE A 40 19.48 5.09 16.68
C ILE A 40 18.66 3.92 17.21
N ALA A 41 17.52 4.18 17.87
CA ALA A 41 16.63 3.13 18.37
C ALA A 41 15.92 2.34 17.25
N LEU A 42 15.49 3.03 16.18
CA LEU A 42 14.75 2.39 15.08
C LEU A 42 15.64 1.68 14.07
N LYS A 43 16.89 2.11 13.92
CA LYS A 43 17.85 1.51 12.96
C LYS A 43 17.97 -0.02 13.09
N PRO A 44 18.30 -0.60 14.26
CA PRO A 44 18.46 -2.06 14.38
C PRO A 44 17.14 -2.82 14.13
N VAL A 45 15.99 -2.20 14.46
CA VAL A 45 14.66 -2.79 14.23
C VAL A 45 14.36 -2.90 12.72
N LEU A 46 14.62 -1.84 11.97
CA LEU A 46 14.38 -1.79 10.53
C LEU A 46 15.41 -2.63 9.75
N GLU A 47 16.65 -2.73 10.24
CA GLU A 47 17.66 -3.64 9.68
C GLU A 47 17.27 -5.12 9.87
N ALA A 48 16.80 -5.49 11.07
CA ALA A 48 16.31 -6.84 11.33
C ALA A 48 15.14 -7.21 10.41
N TRP A 49 14.20 -6.28 10.24
CA TRP A 49 13.10 -6.44 9.30
C TRP A 49 13.56 -6.65 7.86
N LEU A 50 14.49 -5.81 7.40
CA LEU A 50 14.98 -5.84 6.03
C LEU A 50 15.61 -7.21 5.72
N LYS A 51 16.44 -7.71 6.63
CA LYS A 51 17.07 -9.02 6.49
C LYS A 51 16.06 -10.16 6.37
N GLU A 52 15.00 -10.16 7.18
CA GLU A 52 13.96 -11.18 7.12
C GLU A 52 13.12 -11.06 5.82
N ALA A 53 12.79 -9.84 5.41
CA ALA A 53 12.06 -9.58 4.17
C ALA A 53 12.86 -10.04 2.94
N GLU A 54 14.18 -9.80 2.91
CA GLU A 54 15.07 -10.27 1.85
C GLU A 54 15.18 -11.79 1.82
N GLN A 55 15.26 -12.45 2.97
CA GLN A 55 15.28 -13.91 3.06
C GLN A 55 13.96 -14.53 2.54
N GLN A 56 12.81 -13.96 2.93
CA GLN A 56 11.51 -14.40 2.43
C GLN A 56 11.39 -14.20 0.91
N ALA A 57 11.85 -13.06 0.38
CA ALA A 57 11.86 -12.79 -1.05
C ALA A 57 12.77 -13.78 -1.82
N ALA A 58 13.94 -14.10 -1.26
CA ALA A 58 14.86 -15.09 -1.84
C ALA A 58 14.26 -16.50 -1.85
N GLU A 59 13.55 -16.91 -0.80
CA GLU A 59 12.85 -18.20 -0.75
C GLU A 59 11.67 -18.27 -1.73
N LEU A 60 10.91 -17.18 -1.88
CA LEU A 60 9.85 -17.08 -2.89
C LEU A 60 10.41 -17.19 -4.32
N ALA A 61 11.55 -16.55 -4.60
CA ALA A 61 12.21 -16.64 -5.90
C ALA A 61 12.70 -18.07 -6.22
N LYS A 62 13.04 -18.88 -5.20
CA LYS A 62 13.43 -20.29 -5.36
C LYS A 62 12.24 -21.24 -5.57
N ARG A 63 11.00 -20.81 -5.30
CA ARG A 63 9.78 -21.64 -5.42
C ARG A 63 8.67 -20.89 -6.17
N PRO A 64 8.86 -20.61 -7.47
CA PRO A 64 7.88 -19.85 -8.26
C PRO A 64 6.50 -20.54 -8.36
N ASP A 65 6.43 -21.86 -8.21
CA ASP A 65 5.22 -22.65 -8.50
C ASP A 65 4.19 -22.71 -7.36
N ILE A 66 4.54 -22.27 -6.13
CA ILE A 66 3.67 -22.46 -4.94
C ILE A 66 2.91 -21.20 -4.52
N TYR A 67 3.38 -20.00 -4.91
CA TYR A 67 2.85 -18.73 -4.41
C TYR A 67 2.25 -17.79 -5.47
N GLY A 68 2.12 -18.25 -6.72
CA GLY A 68 1.62 -17.44 -7.84
C GLY A 68 0.19 -16.89 -7.71
N ASP A 69 -0.59 -17.32 -6.70
CA ASP A 69 -2.02 -16.98 -6.61
C ASP A 69 -2.44 -16.17 -5.35
N SER A 70 -1.50 -15.86 -4.43
CA SER A 70 -1.86 -15.15 -3.17
C SER A 70 -1.23 -13.78 -2.97
N ALA A 71 -0.15 -13.42 -3.68
CA ALA A 71 0.46 -12.09 -3.57
C ALA A 71 -0.19 -11.02 -4.47
N ASP A 72 -0.82 -11.44 -5.57
CA ASP A 72 -1.36 -10.56 -6.63
C ASP A 72 -2.83 -10.12 -6.42
N LYS A 73 -3.44 -10.44 -5.28
CA LYS A 73 -4.80 -9.98 -4.92
C LYS A 73 -4.85 -8.50 -4.50
N LYS A 74 -3.78 -7.73 -4.72
CA LYS A 74 -3.83 -6.27 -4.61
C LYS A 74 -4.52 -5.72 -5.86
N ARG A 75 -5.71 -5.13 -5.68
CA ARG A 75 -6.43 -4.44 -6.76
C ARG A 75 -5.45 -3.50 -7.48
N LYS A 76 -5.16 -3.79 -8.75
CA LYS A 76 -4.28 -2.94 -9.56
C LYS A 76 -4.91 -1.55 -9.64
N ARG A 77 -4.09 -0.51 -9.47
CA ARG A 77 -4.53 0.88 -9.59
C ARG A 77 -5.10 1.09 -10.99
N THR A 78 -6.37 1.49 -11.08
CA THR A 78 -6.98 1.89 -12.35
C THR A 78 -6.39 3.24 -12.77
N SER A 79 -5.78 3.31 -13.95
CA SER A 79 -5.40 4.58 -14.56
C SER A 79 -6.66 5.28 -15.06
N ILE A 80 -6.89 6.50 -14.60
CA ILE A 80 -7.98 7.37 -15.07
C ILE A 80 -7.34 8.44 -15.95
N THR A 81 -7.78 8.55 -17.20
CA THR A 81 -7.30 9.59 -18.13
C THR A 81 -7.84 10.97 -17.77
N ASP A 82 -7.21 12.04 -18.25
CA ASP A 82 -7.71 13.41 -17.99
C ASP A 82 -9.13 13.65 -18.54
N ALA A 83 -9.50 12.97 -19.63
CA ALA A 83 -10.84 13.05 -20.19
C ALA A 83 -11.89 12.36 -19.29
N GLU A 84 -11.56 11.18 -18.76
CA GLU A 84 -12.40 10.46 -17.80
C GLU A 84 -12.55 11.25 -16.49
N LYS A 85 -11.44 11.82 -15.98
CA LYS A 85 -11.46 12.67 -14.78
C LYS A 85 -12.41 13.85 -14.95
N ARG A 86 -12.30 14.63 -16.03
CA ARG A 86 -13.20 15.76 -16.31
C ARG A 86 -14.67 15.33 -16.37
N SER A 87 -14.93 14.16 -16.95
CA SER A 87 -16.28 13.61 -17.06
C SER A 87 -16.84 13.22 -15.68
N LEU A 88 -16.02 12.59 -14.83
CA LEU A 88 -16.39 12.24 -13.45
C LEU A 88 -16.66 13.50 -12.60
N GLU A 89 -15.84 14.54 -12.74
CA GLU A 89 -16.04 15.84 -12.07
C GLU A 89 -17.35 16.50 -12.50
N ALA A 90 -17.70 16.46 -13.78
CA ALA A 90 -18.97 16.98 -14.29
C ALA A 90 -20.19 16.23 -13.71
N TYR A 91 -20.13 14.89 -13.61
CA TYR A 91 -21.19 14.12 -12.95
C TYR A 91 -21.31 14.44 -11.46
N PHE A 92 -20.18 14.60 -10.78
CA PHE A 92 -20.16 14.94 -9.35
C PHE A 92 -20.76 16.33 -9.08
N ALA A 93 -20.49 17.31 -9.94
CA ALA A 93 -21.06 18.66 -9.82
C ALA A 93 -22.60 18.66 -9.88
N VAL A 94 -23.20 17.75 -10.66
CA VAL A 94 -24.66 17.61 -10.77
C VAL A 94 -25.23 16.82 -9.60
N GLN A 95 -24.60 15.70 -9.23
CA GLN A 95 -25.07 14.85 -8.14
C GLN A 95 -23.86 14.31 -7.34
N PRO A 96 -23.50 14.95 -6.22
CA PRO A 96 -22.36 14.53 -5.40
C PRO A 96 -22.50 13.15 -4.77
N ARG A 97 -23.74 12.66 -4.65
CA ARG A 97 -24.08 11.34 -4.10
C ARG A 97 -24.90 10.54 -5.11
N PRO A 98 -24.28 10.01 -6.18
CA PRO A 98 -24.95 9.17 -7.16
C PRO A 98 -25.42 7.85 -6.52
N SER A 99 -26.57 7.33 -6.95
CA SER A 99 -27.02 6.00 -6.55
C SER A 99 -26.13 4.91 -7.16
N SER A 100 -26.16 3.70 -6.61
CA SER A 100 -25.41 2.55 -7.16
C SER A 100 -25.72 2.28 -8.63
N GLU A 101 -26.97 2.48 -9.03
CA GLU A 101 -27.41 2.39 -10.43
C GLU A 101 -26.75 3.47 -11.29
N LYS A 102 -26.73 4.72 -10.80
CA LYS A 102 -26.11 5.83 -11.52
C LYS A 102 -24.60 5.66 -11.66
N ILE A 103 -23.92 5.14 -10.63
CA ILE A 103 -22.50 4.80 -10.67
C ILE A 103 -22.24 3.74 -11.76
N ALA A 104 -23.11 2.72 -11.87
CA ALA A 104 -22.96 1.69 -12.90
C ALA A 104 -23.06 2.28 -14.32
N GLN A 105 -24.05 3.14 -14.57
CA GLN A 105 -24.21 3.82 -15.85
C GLN A 105 -23.02 4.72 -16.21
N ILE A 106 -22.46 5.44 -15.22
CA ILE A 106 -21.27 6.28 -15.44
C ILE A 106 -20.05 5.42 -15.77
N ALA A 107 -19.86 4.31 -15.06
CA ALA A 107 -18.75 3.39 -15.31
C ALA A 107 -18.83 2.77 -16.72
N GLU A 108 -20.02 2.38 -17.17
CA GLU A 108 -20.24 1.87 -18.52
C GLU A 108 -19.94 2.93 -19.60
N LYS A 109 -20.44 4.16 -19.42
CA LYS A 109 -20.20 5.26 -20.37
C LYS A 109 -18.72 5.65 -20.48
N LEU A 110 -17.97 5.52 -19.40
CA LEU A 110 -16.54 5.83 -19.35
C LEU A 110 -15.67 4.59 -19.60
N TYR A 111 -16.28 3.43 -19.92
CA TYR A 111 -15.60 2.14 -20.09
C TYR A 111 -14.67 1.78 -18.92
N LEU A 112 -15.00 2.23 -17.70
CA LEU A 112 -14.28 1.92 -16.48
C LEU A 112 -14.75 0.57 -15.95
N LYS A 113 -13.83 -0.40 -15.84
CA LYS A 113 -14.15 -1.70 -15.25
C LYS A 113 -14.63 -1.53 -13.80
N LYS A 114 -15.79 -2.12 -13.48
CA LYS A 114 -16.18 -2.39 -12.09
C LYS A 114 -15.21 -3.42 -11.52
N ASN A 115 -14.40 -3.02 -10.55
CA ASN A 115 -13.55 -3.91 -9.76
C ASN A 115 -14.19 -4.22 -8.42
#